data_AF-A0A1H7WU16-F1
#
_entry.id   AF-A0A1H7WU16-F1
#
_cell.length_a   1.000
_cell.length_b   1.000
_cell.length_c   1.000
_cell.angle_alpha   90.00
_cell.angle_beta   90.00
_cell.angle_gamma   90.00
#
_symmetry.space_group_name_H-M   'P 1'
#
loop_
_entity.id
_entity.type
_entity.pdbx_description
1 polymer ?
#
loop_
_entity_poly.entity_id
_entity_poly.type
_entity_poly.pdbx_seq_one_letter_code
_entity_poly.pdbx_strand_id
1 'polypeptide(L)'
;MLVVRTDAGARIRGLRLPAVWRILWRAEALILAVLLGCSTARPVSRMDTGADGETLIYIPRAATVEPAGVAPEQVTEAIRKLAREVRLTGSPRQTVERLFQLDALHGDYLYLLRERKILPLEPSGMPLEGALTQEAQNLVSRYRAWCRSAQGVEGDCLGGALVGGKYLDMQGRYMLAMALSKSPVLEEFEKALGEKVSMRAVLQAALGTVVTLLVVLALPEPITKFVAAWATAALVLWVGASTLYNLVTGWFQLMEEVKTATTFDEIREAGEKFGQLFSREAAQAFALIAMALLTHTEKGFAEQVARLPGSAHVSMQAARSEGILLSEVGAVESVAVTAEGFSVALAAGTVAMAVRGARADRTEKHHIATIANMKSSLRGGPWTPLFEELFARAGMRLKDRHNVVPIRGHKGPHPRRYHQLVLESLQSALGGCRSIAECRARLLPALDDLAKQISTPGTELNRLVTLEK
;
A
#
# COMPACT_ATOMS: atom_id res chain seq x y z
N MET A 1 18.88 51.88 -24.93
CA MET A 1 19.58 52.35 -26.15
C MET A 1 21.01 51.84 -26.11
N LEU A 2 21.26 50.70 -26.75
CA LEU A 2 22.49 50.44 -27.51
C LEU A 2 22.16 49.25 -28.42
N VAL A 3 21.86 49.59 -29.67
CA VAL A 3 21.66 48.68 -30.78
C VAL A 3 23.00 48.61 -31.49
N VAL A 4 23.52 47.41 -31.73
CA VAL A 4 24.55 47.20 -32.75
C VAL A 4 24.04 46.15 -33.71
N ARG A 5 23.95 46.57 -34.97
CA ARG A 5 23.54 45.82 -36.16
C ARG A 5 24.74 45.78 -37.11
N THR A 6 24.73 44.82 -38.04
CA THR A 6 25.52 44.62 -39.29
C THR A 6 26.36 43.34 -39.22
N ASP A 7 26.47 42.48 -40.23
CA ASP A 7 25.86 42.39 -41.56
C ASP A 7 26.10 40.97 -42.11
N ALA A 8 25.46 40.65 -43.23
CA ALA A 8 25.45 39.36 -43.89
C ALA A 8 26.81 38.89 -44.47
N GLY A 9 27.01 37.55 -44.43
CA GLY A 9 27.54 36.78 -45.58
C GLY A 9 29.04 36.46 -45.64
N ALA A 10 29.41 35.21 -45.28
CA ALA A 10 30.49 34.48 -45.94
C ALA A 10 30.37 32.96 -45.67
N ARG A 11 30.26 32.16 -46.74
CA ARG A 11 30.41 30.69 -46.68
C ARG A 11 31.88 30.33 -46.48
N ILE A 12 32.20 29.48 -45.51
CA ILE A 12 33.42 28.66 -45.55
C ILE A 12 33.09 27.20 -45.23
N ARG A 13 33.65 26.35 -46.09
CA ARG A 13 33.53 24.90 -46.19
C ARG A 13 34.10 24.16 -44.96
N GLY A 14 33.43 23.06 -44.61
CA GLY A 14 34.02 21.81 -44.12
C GLY A 14 35.16 21.91 -43.10
N LEU A 15 34.83 21.95 -41.81
CA LEU A 15 35.72 21.48 -40.76
C LEU A 15 35.26 20.10 -40.27
N ARG A 16 36.10 19.10 -40.50
CA ARG A 16 35.98 17.78 -39.89
C ARG A 16 36.03 17.95 -38.37
N LEU A 17 34.94 17.62 -37.69
CA LEU A 17 34.91 17.52 -36.22
C LEU A 17 36.06 16.60 -35.76
N PRO A 18 37.01 17.07 -34.94
CA PRO A 18 38.14 16.28 -34.50
C PRO A 18 37.63 15.06 -33.71
N ALA A 19 38.28 13.91 -33.90
CA ALA A 19 37.93 12.63 -33.27
C ALA A 19 37.76 12.73 -31.74
N VAL A 20 38.39 13.73 -31.12
CA VAL A 20 38.27 14.10 -29.70
C VAL A 20 36.82 14.38 -29.28
N TRP A 21 36.01 15.03 -30.13
CA TRP A 21 34.61 15.33 -29.81
C TRP A 21 33.71 14.09 -29.82
N ARG A 22 34.01 13.10 -30.68
CA ARG A 22 33.32 11.80 -30.66
C ARG A 22 33.72 10.95 -29.45
N ILE A 23 34.95 11.09 -28.96
CA ILE A 23 35.43 10.41 -27.75
C ILE A 23 34.77 11.04 -26.52
N LEU A 24 34.67 12.37 -26.46
CA LEU A 24 33.98 13.09 -25.38
C LEU A 24 32.49 12.77 -25.33
N TRP A 25 31.80 12.74 -26.48
CA TRP A 25 30.38 12.34 -26.53
C TRP A 25 30.14 10.88 -26.17
N ARG A 26 31.06 9.98 -26.52
CA ARG A 26 30.97 8.58 -26.10
C ARG A 26 31.27 8.42 -24.61
N ALA A 27 32.17 9.24 -24.05
CA ALA A 27 32.45 9.27 -22.62
C ALA A 27 31.27 9.83 -21.83
N GLU A 28 30.63 10.93 -22.27
CA GLU A 28 29.39 11.43 -21.67
C GLU A 28 28.24 10.43 -21.77
N ALA A 29 28.07 9.75 -22.91
CA ALA A 29 27.06 8.71 -23.05
C ALA A 29 27.34 7.48 -22.16
N LEU A 30 28.61 7.10 -21.98
CA LEU A 30 29.02 6.05 -21.03
C LEU A 30 28.84 6.49 -19.58
N ILE A 31 29.14 7.74 -19.24
CA ILE A 31 28.95 8.30 -17.90
C ILE A 31 27.46 8.40 -17.60
N LEU A 32 26.62 8.84 -18.54
CA LEU A 32 25.16 8.83 -18.42
C LEU A 32 24.61 7.39 -18.33
N ALA A 33 25.15 6.44 -19.08
CA ALA A 33 24.76 5.03 -18.98
C ALA A 33 25.19 4.36 -17.67
N VAL A 34 26.29 4.80 -17.05
CA VAL A 34 26.73 4.35 -15.71
C VAL A 34 25.91 5.03 -14.61
N LEU A 35 25.52 6.30 -14.78
CA LEU A 35 24.68 7.04 -13.84
C LEU A 35 23.19 6.61 -13.91
N LEU A 36 22.70 6.21 -15.08
CA LEU A 36 21.37 5.60 -15.29
C LEU A 36 21.39 4.06 -15.13
N GLY A 37 22.57 3.46 -14.99
CA GLY A 37 22.79 2.01 -14.99
C GLY A 37 22.63 1.33 -13.63
N CYS A 38 22.34 2.07 -12.57
CA CYS A 38 22.11 1.53 -11.21
C CYS A 38 20.73 1.91 -10.68
N SER A 39 19.66 1.46 -11.31
CA SER A 39 18.32 1.45 -10.69
C SER A 39 17.51 0.17 -10.91
N THR A 40 18.13 -0.90 -11.41
CA THR A 40 17.52 -2.24 -11.47
C THR A 40 17.91 -3.13 -10.29
N ALA A 41 18.67 -2.61 -9.33
CA ALA A 41 18.85 -3.26 -8.03
C ALA A 41 17.65 -2.91 -7.15
N ARG A 42 16.78 -3.91 -6.88
CA ARG A 42 15.77 -3.82 -5.82
C ARG A 42 16.42 -3.21 -4.58
N PRO A 43 15.85 -2.17 -3.95
CA PRO A 43 16.44 -1.60 -2.74
C PRO A 43 16.46 -2.69 -1.66
N VAL A 44 17.65 -3.27 -1.43
CA VAL A 44 17.90 -4.15 -0.31
C VAL A 44 18.25 -3.24 0.86
N SER A 45 17.26 -2.97 1.70
CA SER A 45 17.47 -2.24 2.95
C SER A 45 18.25 -3.16 3.88
N ARG A 46 19.54 -2.88 4.07
CA ARG A 46 20.37 -3.58 5.06
C ARG A 46 20.04 -3.02 6.43
N MET A 47 19.34 -3.78 7.27
CA MET A 47 19.00 -3.37 8.63
C MET A 47 19.89 -4.15 9.60
N ASP A 48 20.70 -3.43 10.37
CA ASP A 48 21.57 -4.00 11.40
C ASP A 48 20.83 -3.98 12.73
N THR A 49 20.36 -5.15 13.18
CA THR A 49 19.76 -5.29 14.50
C THR A 49 20.85 -5.70 15.49
N GLY A 50 21.48 -4.74 16.18
CA GLY A 50 22.21 -5.05 17.41
C GLY A 50 21.24 -5.76 18.37
N ALA A 51 21.50 -6.96 18.87
CA ALA A 51 22.69 -7.38 19.60
C ALA A 51 23.30 -8.74 19.15
N ASP A 52 22.90 -9.30 18.00
CA ASP A 52 23.39 -10.61 17.52
C ASP A 52 24.02 -10.58 16.11
N GLY A 53 24.21 -9.41 15.50
CA GLY A 53 24.93 -9.26 14.22
C GLY A 53 24.30 -9.95 13.00
N GLU A 54 23.04 -10.40 13.08
CA GLU A 54 22.32 -10.90 11.91
C GLU A 54 21.96 -9.73 10.97
N THR A 55 22.66 -9.65 9.84
CA THR A 55 22.26 -8.76 8.74
C THR A 55 20.94 -9.27 8.12
N LEU A 56 19.85 -8.51 8.31
CA LEU A 56 18.55 -8.82 7.73
C LEU A 56 18.45 -8.17 6.34
N ILE A 57 18.46 -9.01 5.31
CA ILE A 57 18.20 -8.61 3.91
C ILE A 57 16.70 -8.74 3.66
N TYR A 58 15.98 -7.61 3.66
CA TYR A 58 14.59 -7.55 3.23
C TYR A 58 14.54 -7.33 1.72
N ILE A 59 13.99 -8.30 1.00
CA ILE A 59 13.71 -8.18 -0.43
C ILE A 59 12.22 -7.82 -0.53
N PRO A 60 11.86 -6.62 -1.05
CA PRO A 60 10.46 -6.24 -1.23
C PRO A 60 9.77 -7.27 -2.14
N ARG A 61 8.63 -7.80 -1.68
CA ARG A 61 7.84 -8.81 -2.40
C ARG A 61 6.65 -8.14 -3.07
N ALA A 62 6.41 -8.49 -4.34
CA ALA A 62 5.20 -8.10 -5.04
C ALA A 62 4.03 -8.93 -4.51
N ALA A 63 3.04 -8.29 -3.90
CA ALA A 63 1.78 -8.91 -3.50
C ALA A 63 0.66 -8.40 -4.41
N THR A 64 -0.07 -9.32 -5.05
CA THR A 64 -1.32 -8.98 -5.75
C THR A 64 -2.46 -9.05 -4.74
N VAL A 65 -3.04 -7.90 -4.43
CA VAL A 65 -4.23 -7.78 -3.59
C VAL A 65 -5.42 -7.53 -4.52
N GLU A 66 -6.42 -8.40 -4.46
CA GLU A 66 -7.70 -8.22 -5.14
C GLU A 66 -8.66 -7.38 -4.29
N PRO A 67 -9.62 -6.65 -4.90
CA PRO A 67 -10.56 -5.82 -4.16
C PRO A 67 -11.44 -6.62 -3.19
N ALA A 68 -11.66 -6.08 -2.00
CA ALA A 68 -12.58 -6.66 -1.04
C ALA A 68 -14.03 -6.41 -1.48
N GLY A 69 -14.75 -7.48 -1.82
CA GLY A 69 -16.18 -7.39 -2.12
C GLY A 69 -16.98 -7.05 -0.86
N VAL A 70 -17.63 -5.88 -0.84
CA VAL A 70 -18.50 -5.43 0.25
C VAL A 70 -19.89 -5.07 -0.31
N ALA A 71 -20.94 -5.51 0.37
CA ALA A 71 -22.31 -5.18 -0.03
C ALA A 71 -22.58 -3.66 0.16
N PRO A 72 -23.16 -2.95 -0.84
CA PRO A 72 -23.40 -1.50 -0.76
C PRO A 72 -24.20 -1.03 0.46
N GLU A 73 -25.13 -1.86 0.95
CA GLU A 73 -25.95 -1.56 2.13
C GLU A 73 -25.10 -1.52 3.40
N GLN A 74 -24.14 -2.44 3.52
CA GLN A 74 -23.21 -2.49 4.66
C GLN A 74 -22.30 -1.27 4.68
N VAL A 75 -21.85 -0.81 3.51
CA VAL A 75 -21.05 0.42 3.38
C VAL A 75 -21.86 1.63 3.83
N THR A 76 -23.09 1.75 3.32
CA THR A 76 -23.97 2.88 3.64
C THR A 76 -24.22 2.97 5.16
N GLU A 77 -24.51 1.85 5.81
CA GLU A 77 -24.74 1.82 7.26
C GLU A 77 -23.46 2.11 8.07
N ALA A 78 -22.32 1.59 7.63
CA ALA A 78 -21.03 1.88 8.25
C ALA A 78 -20.69 3.37 8.18
N ILE A 79 -20.87 4.02 7.02
CA ILE A 79 -20.67 5.47 6.86
C ILE A 79 -21.58 6.26 7.81
N ARG A 80 -22.87 5.89 7.92
CA ARG A 80 -23.80 6.54 8.84
C ARG A 80 -23.40 6.40 10.30
N LYS A 81 -22.90 5.23 10.69
CA LYS A 81 -22.42 4.98 12.05
C LYS A 81 -21.19 5.84 12.34
N LEU A 82 -20.20 5.80 11.46
CA LEU A 82 -18.98 6.61 11.56
C LEU A 82 -19.31 8.10 11.63
N ALA A 83 -20.24 8.58 10.81
CA ALA A 83 -20.63 9.99 10.77
C ALA A 83 -21.19 10.49 12.10
N ARG A 84 -21.83 9.63 12.91
CA ARG A 84 -22.31 10.00 14.26
C ARG A 84 -21.17 10.11 15.27
N GLU A 85 -20.04 9.47 15.01
CA GLU A 85 -18.85 9.48 15.86
C GLU A 85 -17.90 10.65 15.50
N VAL A 86 -18.03 11.22 14.28
CA VAL A 86 -17.23 12.36 13.83
C VAL A 86 -17.48 13.60 14.70
N ARG A 87 -16.39 14.19 15.20
CA ARG A 87 -16.40 15.47 15.92
C ARG A 87 -15.58 16.48 15.15
N LEU A 88 -16.25 17.39 14.44
CA LEU A 88 -15.58 18.46 13.72
C LEU A 88 -15.04 19.49 14.71
N THR A 89 -13.77 19.88 14.51
CA THR A 89 -13.14 20.95 15.29
C THR A 89 -13.07 22.18 14.39
N GLY A 90 -14.10 23.02 14.38
CA GLY A 90 -14.17 24.18 13.47
C GLY A 90 -14.72 23.84 12.09
N SER A 91 -14.25 24.54 11.04
CA SER A 91 -14.78 24.32 9.69
C SER A 91 -14.38 22.93 9.14
N PRO A 92 -15.14 22.36 8.18
CA PRO A 92 -14.77 21.12 7.52
C PRO A 92 -13.34 21.15 6.99
N ARG A 93 -12.95 22.23 6.31
CA ARG A 93 -11.58 22.45 5.82
C ARG A 93 -10.54 22.42 6.93
N GLN A 94 -10.75 23.18 8.01
CA GLN A 94 -9.81 23.22 9.15
C GLN A 94 -9.67 21.86 9.83
N THR A 95 -10.76 21.08 9.88
CA THR A 95 -10.74 19.71 10.42
C THR A 95 -9.82 18.83 9.58
N VAL A 96 -9.92 18.90 8.25
CA VAL A 96 -9.08 18.12 7.32
C VAL A 96 -7.63 18.58 7.35
N GLU A 97 -7.38 19.89 7.35
CA GLU A 97 -6.02 20.44 7.44
C GLU A 97 -5.32 19.96 8.72
N ARG A 98 -5.99 19.98 9.87
CA ARG A 98 -5.43 19.44 11.12
C ARG A 98 -5.23 17.93 11.09
N LEU A 99 -6.17 17.18 10.51
CA LEU A 99 -6.08 15.72 10.40
C LEU A 99 -4.80 15.30 9.68
N PHE A 100 -4.53 15.90 8.52
CA PHE A 100 -3.31 15.62 7.75
C PHE A 100 -2.09 16.39 8.27
N GLN A 101 -2.25 17.07 9.42
CA GLN A 101 -1.27 17.97 9.99
C GLN A 101 -0.71 18.91 8.93
N LEU A 102 -1.51 19.33 7.96
CA LEU A 102 -1.13 20.40 7.08
C LEU A 102 -1.02 21.60 8.03
N ASP A 103 0.21 22.09 8.26
CA ASP A 103 0.39 23.48 8.73
C ASP A 103 -0.51 24.33 7.83
N ALA A 104 -1.12 25.42 8.27
CA ALA A 104 -1.99 26.21 7.38
C ALA A 104 -1.22 26.53 6.09
N LEU A 105 -1.40 25.71 5.04
CA LEU A 105 -0.21 25.31 4.26
C LEU A 105 0.24 26.45 3.36
N HIS A 106 -0.58 27.49 3.23
CA HIS A 106 -0.25 28.71 2.52
C HIS A 106 -0.97 29.90 3.15
N GLY A 107 -0.18 30.89 3.57
CA GLY A 107 -0.53 32.29 3.67
C GLY A 107 0.76 33.06 3.45
N ASP A 108 0.81 33.96 2.48
CA ASP A 108 1.99 34.79 2.29
C ASP A 108 2.03 35.83 3.41
N TYR A 109 3.20 36.08 4.01
CA TYR A 109 3.34 37.07 5.08
C TYR A 109 4.50 37.99 4.79
N LEU A 110 4.28 39.30 4.91
CA LEU A 110 5.34 40.30 4.85
C LEU A 110 5.93 40.50 6.25
N TYR A 111 7.25 40.33 6.37
CA TYR A 111 7.98 40.62 7.62
C TYR A 111 8.70 41.97 7.54
N LEU A 112 8.27 42.95 8.33
CA LEU A 112 8.86 44.30 8.37
C LEU A 112 9.99 44.36 9.42
N LEU A 113 11.24 44.21 8.97
CA LEU A 113 12.45 44.13 9.81
C LEU A 113 12.65 45.32 10.76
N ARG A 114 12.36 46.54 10.31
CA ARG A 114 12.55 47.77 11.10
C ARG A 114 11.50 47.90 12.23
N GLU A 115 10.30 47.40 12.01
CA GLU A 115 9.14 47.55 12.90
C GLU A 115 8.84 46.28 13.70
N ARG A 116 9.51 45.17 13.37
CA ARG A 116 9.31 43.82 13.94
C ARG A 116 7.83 43.39 13.91
N LYS A 117 7.14 43.66 12.80
CA LYS A 117 5.72 43.32 12.58
C LYS A 117 5.55 42.34 11.41
N ILE A 118 4.51 41.51 11.50
CA ILE A 118 4.09 40.53 10.49
C ILE A 118 2.73 40.93 9.92
N LEU A 119 2.59 40.99 8.60
CA LEU A 119 1.33 41.30 7.91
C LEU A 119 0.93 40.14 6.97
N PRO A 120 -0.33 39.68 6.99
CA PRO A 120 -0.83 38.70 6.02
C PRO A 120 -0.99 39.33 4.64
N LEU A 121 -0.50 38.65 3.61
CA LEU A 121 -0.58 38.99 2.20
C LEU A 121 -1.61 38.09 1.50
N GLU A 122 -2.21 38.60 0.43
CA GLU A 122 -2.88 37.74 -0.54
C GLU A 122 -1.84 36.90 -1.32
N PRO A 123 -2.25 35.78 -1.96
CA PRO A 123 -1.37 34.96 -2.82
C PRO A 123 -0.71 35.71 -4.00
N SER A 124 -1.09 36.98 -4.23
CA SER A 124 -0.57 37.91 -5.23
C SER A 124 0.63 38.73 -4.73
N GLY A 125 1.04 38.58 -3.45
CA GLY A 125 2.07 39.39 -2.82
C GLY A 125 1.66 40.83 -2.50
N MET A 126 0.36 41.17 -2.66
CA MET A 126 -0.19 42.47 -2.26
C MET A 126 -0.88 42.39 -0.89
N PRO A 127 -0.93 43.50 -0.13
CA PRO A 127 -1.80 43.61 1.03
C PRO A 127 -3.26 43.39 0.60
N LEU A 128 -4.04 42.74 1.47
CA LEU A 128 -5.40 42.25 1.21
C LEU A 128 -6.42 43.39 1.01
N GLU A 129 -6.33 44.09 -0.12
CA GLU A 129 -7.27 45.11 -0.62
C GLU A 129 -7.25 45.19 -2.17
N GLY A 130 -7.91 44.21 -2.81
CA GLY A 130 -8.52 44.33 -4.15
C GLY A 130 -7.65 44.04 -5.39
N ALA A 131 -7.68 42.80 -5.92
CA ALA A 131 -7.86 42.47 -7.36
C ALA A 131 -7.74 40.95 -7.65
N LEU A 132 -8.85 40.21 -7.56
CA LEU A 132 -8.97 38.92 -8.25
C LEU A 132 -9.05 39.16 -9.77
N THR A 133 -8.41 38.33 -10.61
CA THR A 133 -8.55 38.45 -12.08
C THR A 133 -10.00 38.24 -12.52
N GLN A 134 -10.39 38.73 -13.69
CA GLN A 134 -11.75 38.58 -14.20
C GLN A 134 -12.14 37.10 -14.33
N GLU A 135 -11.21 36.24 -14.74
CA GLU A 135 -11.39 34.80 -14.83
C GLU A 135 -11.66 34.18 -13.45
N ALA A 136 -10.88 34.58 -12.43
CA ALA A 136 -11.07 34.10 -11.06
C ALA A 136 -12.42 34.54 -10.47
N GLN A 137 -12.85 35.78 -10.74
CA GLN A 137 -14.17 36.27 -10.33
C GLN A 137 -15.32 35.53 -11.05
N ASN A 138 -15.17 35.29 -12.34
CA ASN A 138 -16.13 34.53 -13.14
C ASN A 138 -16.23 33.08 -12.64
N LEU A 139 -15.10 32.44 -12.31
CA LEU A 139 -15.07 31.09 -11.77
C LEU A 139 -15.79 31.01 -10.41
N VAL A 140 -15.51 31.93 -9.49
CA VAL A 140 -16.21 32.00 -8.18
C VAL A 140 -17.71 32.23 -8.37
N SER A 141 -18.10 33.08 -9.31
CA SER A 141 -19.51 33.37 -9.61
C SER A 141 -20.23 32.14 -10.17
N ARG A 142 -19.61 31.43 -11.12
CA ARG A 142 -20.11 30.16 -11.67
C ARG A 142 -20.23 29.08 -10.59
N TYR A 143 -19.22 28.98 -9.72
CA TYR A 143 -19.23 28.07 -8.58
C TYR A 143 -20.41 28.34 -7.62
N ARG A 144 -20.63 29.59 -7.23
CA ARG A 144 -21.77 29.97 -6.38
C ARG A 144 -23.12 29.68 -7.05
N ALA A 145 -23.23 29.96 -8.36
CA ALA A 145 -24.44 29.64 -9.12
C ALA A 145 -24.72 28.12 -9.14
N TRP A 146 -23.68 27.30 -9.31
CA TRP A 146 -23.79 25.85 -9.21
C TRP A 146 -24.19 25.39 -7.80
N CYS A 147 -23.60 25.95 -6.75
CA CYS A 147 -24.00 25.66 -5.37
C CYS A 147 -25.48 25.98 -5.08
N ARG A 148 -25.98 27.10 -5.63
CA ARG A 148 -27.39 27.46 -5.54
C ARG A 148 -28.27 26.45 -6.25
N SER A 149 -27.94 26.08 -7.49
CA SER A 149 -28.77 25.17 -8.29
C SER A 149 -28.73 23.73 -7.80
N ALA A 150 -27.56 23.24 -7.38
CA ALA A 150 -27.35 21.84 -7.02
C ALA A 150 -27.74 21.54 -5.57
N GLN A 151 -27.53 22.50 -4.65
CA GLN A 151 -27.57 22.26 -3.21
C GLN A 151 -28.40 23.31 -2.44
N GLY A 152 -29.04 24.25 -3.15
CA GLY A 152 -29.87 25.31 -2.55
C GLY A 152 -29.09 26.27 -1.64
N VAL A 153 -27.76 26.39 -1.79
CA VAL A 153 -26.92 27.20 -0.91
C VAL A 153 -26.35 28.42 -1.62
N GLU A 154 -26.60 29.58 -1.02
CA GLU A 154 -25.98 30.87 -1.34
C GLU A 154 -24.56 30.91 -0.77
N GLY A 155 -23.54 30.50 -1.54
CA GLY A 155 -22.14 30.58 -1.14
C GLY A 155 -21.34 29.30 -1.35
N ASP A 156 -20.48 28.97 -0.39
CA ASP A 156 -19.65 27.76 -0.42
C ASP A 156 -20.44 26.54 0.05
N CYS A 157 -21.01 25.80 -0.91
CA CYS A 157 -21.73 24.57 -0.62
C CYS A 157 -20.81 23.39 -0.28
N LEU A 158 -19.50 23.48 -0.54
CA LEU A 158 -18.49 22.45 -0.26
C LEU A 158 -17.80 22.64 1.10
N GLY A 159 -18.07 23.74 1.81
CA GLY A 159 -17.68 23.98 3.21
C GLY A 159 -16.19 24.24 3.43
N GLY A 160 -15.48 24.65 2.38
CA GLY A 160 -14.02 24.73 2.38
C GLY A 160 -13.39 25.04 1.02
N ALA A 161 -14.18 25.09 -0.06
CA ALA A 161 -13.65 25.41 -1.37
C ALA A 161 -13.27 26.90 -1.47
N LEU A 162 -14.07 27.79 -0.88
CA LEU A 162 -13.79 29.23 -0.88
C LEU A 162 -13.00 29.64 0.35
N VAL A 163 -11.76 30.08 0.15
CA VAL A 163 -10.93 30.64 1.22
C VAL A 163 -11.53 31.98 1.66
N GLY A 164 -11.89 32.06 2.95
CA GLY A 164 -12.59 33.22 3.52
C GLY A 164 -13.91 33.57 2.82
N GLY A 165 -14.50 32.64 2.07
CA GLY A 165 -15.69 32.89 1.26
C GLY A 165 -15.45 33.71 -0.02
N LYS A 166 -14.20 34.04 -0.35
CA LYS A 166 -13.86 35.02 -1.40
C LYS A 166 -13.33 34.42 -2.70
N TYR A 167 -12.39 33.48 -2.63
CA TYR A 167 -11.71 32.94 -3.82
C TYR A 167 -11.48 31.43 -3.73
N LEU A 168 -11.32 30.80 -4.89
CA LEU A 168 -10.96 29.38 -5.03
C LEU A 168 -9.44 29.26 -5.16
N ASP A 169 -8.79 28.78 -4.09
CA ASP A 169 -7.40 28.35 -4.14
C ASP A 169 -7.27 26.99 -4.82
N MET A 170 -6.05 26.48 -4.99
CA MET A 170 -5.83 25.19 -5.68
C MET A 170 -6.57 24.04 -5.01
N GLN A 171 -6.58 23.97 -3.67
CA GLN A 171 -7.35 22.96 -2.95
C GLN A 171 -8.85 23.08 -3.22
N GLY A 172 -9.40 24.31 -3.20
CA GLY A 172 -10.79 24.55 -3.53
C GLY A 172 -11.16 24.15 -4.96
N ARG A 173 -10.26 24.34 -5.93
CA ARG A 173 -10.45 23.87 -7.31
C ARG A 173 -10.46 22.35 -7.41
N TYR A 174 -9.60 21.66 -6.66
CA TYR A 174 -9.61 20.20 -6.59
C TYR A 174 -10.88 19.65 -5.94
N MET A 175 -11.36 20.31 -4.87
CA MET A 175 -12.66 19.97 -4.26
C MET A 175 -13.81 20.18 -5.24
N LEU A 176 -13.78 21.26 -6.03
CA LEU A 176 -14.77 21.51 -7.07
C LEU A 176 -14.73 20.45 -8.17
N ALA A 177 -13.54 20.10 -8.68
CA ALA A 177 -13.38 19.04 -9.68
C ALA A 177 -13.92 17.71 -9.16
N MET A 178 -13.58 17.35 -7.92
CA MET A 178 -14.06 16.12 -7.29
C MET A 178 -15.58 16.15 -7.14
N ALA A 179 -16.19 17.25 -6.70
CA ALA A 179 -17.64 17.39 -6.56
C ALA A 179 -18.40 17.33 -7.90
N LEU A 180 -17.73 17.67 -9.01
CA LEU A 180 -18.30 17.61 -10.36
C LEU A 180 -18.03 16.29 -11.07
N SER A 181 -17.20 15.41 -10.49
CA SER A 181 -16.69 14.21 -11.14
C SER A 181 -17.74 13.15 -11.49
N LYS A 182 -18.94 13.22 -10.89
CA LYS A 182 -19.94 12.14 -10.90
C LYS A 182 -19.34 10.80 -10.45
N SER A 183 -18.28 10.84 -9.64
CA SER A 183 -17.63 9.62 -9.16
C SER A 183 -18.58 8.86 -8.22
N PRO A 184 -18.49 7.51 -8.18
CA PRO A 184 -19.24 6.72 -7.22
C PRO A 184 -18.92 7.08 -5.76
N VAL A 185 -17.75 7.68 -5.47
CA VAL A 185 -17.40 8.17 -4.12
C VAL A 185 -18.41 9.20 -3.63
N LEU A 186 -18.80 10.14 -4.50
CA LEU A 186 -19.81 11.13 -4.15
C LEU A 186 -21.16 10.48 -3.89
N GLU A 187 -21.56 9.50 -4.72
CA GLU A 187 -22.81 8.76 -4.55
C GLU A 187 -22.87 8.05 -3.19
N GLU A 188 -21.77 7.41 -2.76
CA GLU A 188 -21.70 6.72 -1.47
C GLU A 188 -21.91 7.70 -0.30
N PHE A 189 -21.32 8.92 -0.36
CA PHE A 189 -21.53 9.94 0.67
C PHE A 189 -22.93 10.56 0.60
N GLU A 190 -23.44 10.86 -0.59
CA GLU A 190 -24.77 11.44 -0.77
C GLU A 190 -25.86 10.48 -0.26
N LYS A 191 -25.78 9.20 -0.63
CA LYS A 191 -26.71 8.15 -0.18
C LYS A 191 -26.66 7.94 1.34
N ALA A 192 -25.48 8.06 1.95
CA ALA A 192 -25.32 7.85 3.37
C ALA A 192 -25.70 9.09 4.21
N LEU A 193 -25.36 10.30 3.74
CA LEU A 193 -25.34 11.53 4.54
C LEU A 193 -26.19 12.68 3.98
N GLY A 194 -26.49 12.69 2.68
CA GLY A 194 -27.09 13.82 1.97
C GLY A 194 -28.52 14.18 2.39
N GLU A 195 -29.27 13.22 2.93
CA GLU A 195 -30.67 13.44 3.35
C GLU A 195 -30.83 14.30 4.61
N LYS A 196 -29.75 14.49 5.40
CA LYS A 196 -29.82 15.20 6.69
C LYS A 196 -28.96 16.45 6.67
N VAL A 197 -29.60 17.61 6.84
CA VAL A 197 -28.92 18.92 6.95
C VAL A 197 -27.84 18.91 8.04
N SER A 198 -28.07 18.23 9.17
CA SER A 198 -27.10 18.11 10.26
C SER A 198 -25.80 17.38 9.88
N MET A 199 -25.81 16.58 8.81
CA MET A 199 -24.64 15.83 8.35
C MET A 199 -23.88 16.52 7.21
N ARG A 200 -24.34 17.70 6.76
CA ARG A 200 -23.71 18.42 5.65
C ARG A 200 -22.24 18.74 5.92
N ALA A 201 -21.91 19.20 7.12
CA ALA A 201 -20.53 19.52 7.50
C ALA A 201 -19.64 18.26 7.52
N VAL A 202 -20.20 17.10 7.88
CA VAL A 202 -19.49 15.81 7.86
C VAL A 202 -19.24 15.37 6.42
N LEU A 203 -20.23 15.49 5.54
CA LEU A 203 -20.07 15.21 4.11
C LEU A 203 -18.97 16.08 3.49
N GLN A 204 -18.97 17.38 3.81
CA GLN A 204 -17.94 18.33 3.34
C GLN A 204 -16.54 17.95 3.84
N ALA A 205 -16.41 17.56 5.11
CA ALA A 205 -15.15 17.11 5.68
C ALA A 205 -14.67 15.78 5.06
N ALA A 206 -15.60 14.84 4.79
CA ALA A 206 -15.30 13.57 4.16
C ALA A 206 -14.79 13.75 2.72
N LEU A 207 -15.48 14.59 1.93
CA LEU A 207 -15.03 14.97 0.60
C LEU A 207 -13.65 15.63 0.64
N GLY A 208 -13.45 16.60 1.54
CA GLY A 208 -12.15 17.25 1.73
C GLY A 208 -11.06 16.25 2.11
N THR A 209 -11.38 15.27 2.96
CA THR A 209 -10.45 14.19 3.35
C THR A 209 -10.02 13.34 2.17
N VAL A 210 -10.96 12.93 1.31
CA VAL A 210 -10.64 12.15 0.09
C VAL A 210 -9.73 12.96 -0.84
N VAL A 211 -10.08 14.23 -1.11
CA VAL A 211 -9.28 15.11 -1.98
C VAL A 211 -7.90 15.31 -1.40
N THR A 212 -7.78 15.65 -0.12
CA THR A 212 -6.49 15.85 0.53
C THR A 212 -5.66 14.56 0.55
N LEU A 213 -6.28 13.40 0.78
CA LEU A 213 -5.59 12.11 0.70
C LEU A 213 -4.99 11.88 -0.69
N LEU A 214 -5.77 12.11 -1.75
CA LEU A 214 -5.29 11.99 -3.14
C LEU A 214 -4.16 12.99 -3.46
N VAL A 215 -4.27 14.23 -2.99
CA VAL A 215 -3.19 15.24 -3.14
C VAL A 215 -1.93 14.76 -2.44
N VAL A 216 -2.01 14.33 -1.18
CA VAL A 216 -0.83 13.87 -0.42
C VAL A 216 -0.21 12.63 -1.06
N LEU A 217 -1.03 11.70 -1.57
CA LEU A 217 -0.58 10.53 -2.31
C LEU A 217 0.16 10.86 -3.62
N ALA A 218 -0.17 11.99 -4.23
CA ALA A 218 0.47 12.47 -5.45
C ALA A 218 1.75 13.27 -5.19
N LEU A 219 2.12 13.58 -3.95
CA LEU A 219 3.38 14.29 -3.70
C LEU A 219 4.55 13.30 -3.63
N PRO A 220 5.59 13.44 -4.50
CA PRO A 220 6.70 12.50 -4.58
C PRO A 220 7.69 12.60 -3.40
N GLU A 221 7.62 13.67 -2.60
CA GLU A 221 8.49 13.84 -1.43
C GLU A 221 7.86 13.24 -0.17
N PRO A 222 8.67 12.71 0.78
CA PRO A 222 8.17 12.14 2.02
C PRO A 222 7.72 13.25 2.99
N ILE A 223 6.64 13.95 2.66
CA ILE A 223 5.83 14.67 3.64
C ILE A 223 4.71 13.73 4.07
N THR A 224 5.04 12.52 4.51
CA THR A 224 4.05 11.65 5.15
C THR A 224 4.14 11.84 6.66
N LYS A 225 3.36 12.82 7.13
CA LYS A 225 2.80 12.79 8.48
C LYS A 225 1.91 11.54 8.50
N PHE A 226 2.24 10.56 9.36
CA PHE A 226 1.85 9.13 9.38
C PHE A 226 0.43 8.74 8.90
N VAL A 227 -0.54 9.64 9.01
CA VAL A 227 -1.94 9.48 8.58
C VAL A 227 -2.11 9.04 7.12
N ALA A 228 -1.38 9.66 6.19
CA ALA A 228 -1.49 9.29 4.78
C ALA A 228 -0.91 7.90 4.50
N ALA A 229 0.15 7.51 5.21
CA ALA A 229 0.77 6.20 5.07
C ALA A 229 -0.18 5.07 5.50
N TRP A 230 -0.87 5.25 6.64
CA TRP A 230 -1.88 4.29 7.11
C TRP A 230 -3.08 4.20 6.17
N ALA A 231 -3.59 5.34 5.70
CA ALA A 231 -4.70 5.37 4.75
C ALA A 231 -4.34 4.67 3.44
N THR A 232 -3.11 4.86 2.95
CA THR A 232 -2.60 4.19 1.74
C THR A 232 -2.52 2.68 1.92
N ALA A 233 -1.97 2.21 3.05
CA ALA A 233 -1.90 0.78 3.33
C ALA A 233 -3.30 0.15 3.43
N ALA A 234 -4.24 0.81 4.11
CA ALA A 234 -5.63 0.37 4.15
C ALA A 234 -6.26 0.35 2.74
N LEU A 235 -6.04 1.36 1.91
CA LEU A 235 -6.55 1.40 0.54
C LEU A 235 -5.97 0.28 -0.32
N VAL A 236 -4.67 -0.01 -0.23
CA VAL A 236 -4.04 -1.13 -0.95
C VAL A 236 -4.70 -2.46 -0.55
N LEU A 237 -5.04 -2.62 0.73
CA LEU A 237 -5.67 -3.82 1.24
C LEU A 237 -7.13 -3.99 0.80
N TRP A 238 -7.89 -2.91 0.64
CA TRP A 238 -9.30 -2.98 0.21
C TRP A 238 -9.49 -2.91 -1.31
N VAL A 239 -8.64 -2.17 -2.02
CA VAL A 239 -8.83 -1.81 -3.44
C VAL A 239 -7.86 -2.56 -4.35
N GLY A 240 -6.71 -2.99 -3.81
CA GLY A 240 -5.62 -3.55 -4.59
C GLY A 240 -4.61 -2.48 -5.04
N ALA A 241 -3.33 -2.86 -5.06
CA ALA A 241 -2.23 -1.95 -5.38
C ALA A 241 -2.30 -1.41 -6.82
N SER A 242 -2.65 -2.24 -7.80
CA SER A 242 -2.74 -1.83 -9.21
C SER A 242 -3.88 -0.83 -9.44
N THR A 243 -5.05 -1.10 -8.87
CA THR A 243 -6.22 -0.22 -8.95
C THR A 243 -5.94 1.12 -8.28
N LEU A 244 -5.34 1.11 -7.08
CA LEU A 244 -4.97 2.34 -6.38
C LEU A 244 -3.92 3.13 -7.17
N TYR A 245 -2.94 2.46 -7.79
CA TYR A 245 -1.93 3.11 -8.61
C TYR A 245 -2.55 3.84 -9.82
N ASN A 246 -3.49 3.18 -10.52
CA ASN A 246 -4.21 3.79 -11.64
C ASN A 246 -5.06 5.00 -11.22
N LEU A 247 -5.64 4.97 -10.02
CA LEU A 247 -6.38 6.10 -9.48
C LEU A 247 -5.45 7.27 -9.13
N VAL A 248 -4.30 7.00 -8.51
CA VAL A 248 -3.33 8.05 -8.17
C VAL A 248 -2.72 8.66 -9.44
N THR A 249 -2.40 7.86 -10.46
CA THR A 249 -1.94 8.37 -11.77
C THR A 249 -3.00 9.17 -12.51
N GLY A 250 -4.26 8.75 -12.44
CA GLY A 250 -5.39 9.56 -12.92
C GLY A 250 -5.56 10.88 -12.17
N TRP A 251 -5.31 10.88 -10.86
CA TRP A 251 -5.35 12.09 -10.04
C TRP A 251 -4.24 13.08 -10.42
N PHE A 252 -3.02 12.61 -10.70
CA PHE A 252 -1.95 13.45 -11.23
C PHE A 252 -2.37 14.18 -12.50
N GLN A 253 -3.04 13.48 -13.41
CA GLN A 253 -3.55 14.08 -14.64
C GLN A 253 -4.60 15.15 -14.34
N LEU A 254 -5.57 14.88 -13.45
CA LEU A 254 -6.55 15.88 -13.01
C LEU A 254 -5.86 17.11 -12.41
N MET A 255 -4.83 16.92 -11.58
CA MET A 255 -4.12 18.03 -10.94
C MET A 255 -3.50 18.99 -11.96
N GLU A 256 -2.91 18.47 -13.03
CA GLU A 256 -2.31 19.28 -14.10
C GLU A 256 -3.36 19.97 -14.97
N GLU A 257 -4.46 19.27 -15.30
CA GLU A 257 -5.60 19.85 -16.03
C GLU A 257 -6.24 21.01 -15.22
N VAL A 258 -6.50 20.81 -13.93
CA VAL A 258 -7.10 21.83 -13.05
C VAL A 258 -6.16 23.02 -12.79
N LYS A 259 -4.84 22.78 -12.75
CA LYS A 259 -3.84 23.84 -12.60
C LYS A 259 -3.83 24.81 -13.78
N THR A 260 -4.06 24.31 -14.99
CA THR A 260 -4.10 25.12 -16.21
C THR A 260 -5.50 25.63 -16.55
N ALA A 261 -6.54 25.07 -15.93
CA ALA A 261 -7.93 25.49 -16.12
C ALA A 261 -8.18 26.94 -15.65
N THR A 262 -8.90 27.67 -16.49
CA THR A 262 -9.34 29.06 -16.25
C THR A 262 -10.85 29.18 -16.12
N THR A 263 -11.59 28.14 -16.55
CA THR A 263 -13.06 28.14 -16.55
C THR A 263 -13.66 27.03 -15.69
N PHE A 264 -14.94 27.19 -15.33
CA PHE A 264 -15.70 26.18 -14.59
C PHE A 264 -15.87 24.89 -15.39
N ASP A 265 -16.09 25.01 -16.70
CA ASP A 265 -16.34 23.85 -17.56
C ASP A 265 -15.09 22.99 -17.77
N GLU A 266 -13.91 23.60 -17.87
CA GLU A 266 -12.63 22.86 -17.90
C GLU A 266 -12.41 22.05 -16.61
N ILE A 267 -12.70 22.64 -15.45
CA ILE A 267 -12.62 21.93 -14.15
C ILE A 267 -13.64 20.79 -14.08
N ARG A 268 -14.87 21.01 -14.59
CA ARG A 268 -15.89 19.98 -14.67
C ARG A 268 -15.45 18.81 -15.54
N GLU A 269 -14.91 19.09 -16.72
CA GLU A 269 -14.44 18.07 -17.67
C GLU A 269 -13.31 17.23 -17.07
N ALA A 270 -12.30 17.87 -16.46
CA ALA A 270 -11.23 17.17 -15.76
C ALA A 270 -11.76 16.28 -14.63
N GLY A 271 -12.71 16.80 -13.84
CA GLY A 271 -13.40 16.04 -12.81
C GLY A 271 -14.15 14.83 -13.35
N GLU A 272 -14.96 15.00 -14.40
CA GLU A 272 -15.76 13.93 -15.01
C GLU A 272 -14.88 12.82 -15.61
N LYS A 273 -13.74 13.17 -16.23
CA LYS A 273 -12.74 12.18 -16.70
C LYS A 273 -12.17 11.36 -15.56
N PHE A 274 -11.76 12.03 -14.48
CA PHE A 274 -11.21 11.35 -13.31
C PHE A 274 -12.24 10.46 -12.60
N GLY A 275 -13.48 10.92 -12.48
CA GLY A 275 -14.55 10.18 -11.82
C GLY A 275 -14.85 8.81 -12.46
N GLN A 276 -14.61 8.67 -13.77
CA GLN A 276 -14.77 7.42 -14.51
C GLN A 276 -13.74 6.34 -14.14
N LEU A 277 -12.64 6.71 -13.48
CA LEU A 277 -11.60 5.76 -13.06
C LEU A 277 -11.98 4.98 -11.80
N PHE A 278 -12.93 5.48 -11.00
CA PHE A 278 -13.37 4.81 -9.79
C PHE A 278 -14.27 3.62 -10.12
N SER A 279 -13.85 2.42 -9.70
CA SER A 279 -14.78 1.31 -9.52
C SER A 279 -15.67 1.56 -8.29
N ARG A 280 -16.79 0.83 -8.18
CA ARG A 280 -17.68 0.95 -7.02
C ARG A 280 -16.98 0.49 -5.74
N GLU A 281 -16.20 -0.58 -5.80
CA GLU A 281 -15.42 -1.12 -4.68
C GLU A 281 -14.34 -0.14 -4.23
N ALA A 282 -13.62 0.47 -5.19
CA ALA A 282 -12.65 1.51 -4.90
C ALA A 282 -13.32 2.70 -4.20
N ALA A 283 -14.46 3.15 -4.71
CA ALA A 283 -15.18 4.27 -4.13
C ALA A 283 -15.65 4.00 -2.69
N GLN A 284 -16.18 2.81 -2.43
CA GLN A 284 -16.58 2.38 -1.10
C GLN A 284 -15.41 2.37 -0.12
N ALA A 285 -14.24 1.87 -0.55
CA ALA A 285 -13.04 1.86 0.28
C ALA A 285 -12.57 3.28 0.62
N PHE A 286 -12.51 4.17 -0.37
CA PHE A 286 -12.18 5.59 -0.14
C PHE A 286 -13.17 6.25 0.82
N ALA A 287 -14.48 6.00 0.65
CA ALA A 287 -15.50 6.55 1.53
C ALA A 287 -15.34 6.06 2.98
N LEU A 288 -15.16 4.75 3.18
CA LEU A 288 -14.98 4.16 4.50
C LEU A 288 -13.69 4.63 5.18
N ILE A 289 -12.59 4.70 4.45
CA ILE A 289 -11.29 5.11 4.99
C ILE A 289 -11.30 6.60 5.33
N ALA A 290 -11.89 7.46 4.48
CA ALA A 290 -12.06 8.87 4.79
C ALA A 290 -12.90 9.07 6.06
N MET A 291 -13.98 8.32 6.23
CA MET A 291 -14.80 8.37 7.43
C MET A 291 -14.05 7.85 8.67
N ALA A 292 -13.30 6.75 8.54
CA ALA A 292 -12.48 6.22 9.64
C ALA A 292 -11.44 7.24 10.11
N LEU A 293 -10.77 7.93 9.17
CA LEU A 293 -9.83 9.02 9.47
C LEU A 293 -10.47 10.18 10.24
N LEU A 294 -11.72 10.54 9.91
CA LEU A 294 -12.43 11.62 10.60
C LEU A 294 -12.91 11.25 12.01
N THR A 295 -13.03 9.95 12.33
CA THR A 295 -13.51 9.49 13.64
C THR A 295 -12.43 9.36 14.70
N HIS A 296 -11.19 9.04 14.31
CA HIS A 296 -10.14 8.65 15.24
C HIS A 296 -8.76 9.19 14.87
N THR A 297 -7.94 9.38 15.90
CA THR A 297 -6.51 9.71 15.79
C THR A 297 -5.64 8.45 15.66
N GLU A 298 -4.33 8.66 15.50
CA GLU A 298 -3.27 7.65 15.32
C GLU A 298 -3.47 6.29 16.02
N LYS A 299 -3.69 6.28 17.34
CA LYS A 299 -3.80 5.04 18.13
C LYS A 299 -5.07 4.23 17.85
N GLY A 300 -6.14 4.86 17.34
CA GLY A 300 -7.44 4.22 17.11
C GLY A 300 -7.69 3.80 15.66
N PHE A 301 -6.85 4.25 14.73
CA PHE A 301 -7.10 4.03 13.29
C PHE A 301 -7.07 2.55 12.91
N ALA A 302 -6.04 1.80 13.33
CA ALA A 302 -5.93 0.37 13.00
C ALA A 302 -7.10 -0.46 13.57
N GLU A 303 -7.53 -0.18 14.80
CA GLU A 303 -8.71 -0.82 15.40
C GLU A 303 -9.99 -0.49 14.62
N GLN A 304 -10.11 0.76 14.17
CA GLN A 304 -11.28 1.20 13.41
C GLN A 304 -11.31 0.54 12.02
N VAL A 305 -10.17 0.50 11.33
CA VAL A 305 -10.04 -0.18 10.03
C VAL A 305 -10.38 -1.67 10.15
N ALA A 306 -9.99 -2.32 11.25
CA ALA A 306 -10.35 -3.72 11.52
C ALA A 306 -11.86 -3.96 11.72
N ARG A 307 -12.63 -2.93 12.07
CA ARG A 307 -14.09 -2.98 12.24
C ARG A 307 -14.87 -2.61 10.97
N LEU A 308 -14.19 -2.16 9.93
CA LEU A 308 -14.84 -1.80 8.67
C LEU A 308 -15.41 -3.04 7.97
N PRO A 309 -16.54 -2.88 7.23
CA PRO A 309 -17.03 -3.93 6.34
C PRO A 309 -15.92 -4.43 5.40
N GLY A 310 -15.88 -5.75 5.19
CA GLY A 310 -14.85 -6.39 4.37
C GLY A 310 -13.56 -6.75 5.11
N SER A 311 -13.35 -6.31 6.36
CA SER A 311 -12.10 -6.57 7.10
C SER A 311 -11.76 -8.05 7.27
N ALA A 312 -12.77 -8.92 7.40
CA ALA A 312 -12.57 -10.38 7.46
C ALA A 312 -12.01 -10.93 6.14
N HIS A 313 -12.53 -10.46 5.01
CA HIS A 313 -12.06 -10.87 3.68
C HIS A 313 -10.62 -10.39 3.44
N VAL A 314 -10.37 -9.11 3.73
CA VAL A 314 -9.03 -8.50 3.66
C VAL A 314 -8.03 -9.25 4.55
N SER A 315 -8.41 -9.58 5.79
CA SER A 315 -7.54 -10.32 6.72
C SER A 315 -7.23 -11.73 6.20
N MET A 316 -8.23 -12.43 5.66
CA MET A 316 -8.04 -13.74 5.06
C MET A 316 -7.15 -13.69 3.82
N GLN A 317 -7.26 -12.64 3.01
CA GLN A 317 -6.45 -12.45 1.82
C GLN A 317 -5.02 -12.07 2.17
N ALA A 318 -4.83 -11.13 3.10
CA ALA A 318 -3.53 -10.74 3.63
C ALA A 318 -2.81 -11.89 4.37
N ALA A 319 -3.55 -12.88 4.89
CA ALA A 319 -2.96 -14.10 5.42
C ALA A 319 -2.59 -15.12 4.34
N ARG A 320 -3.17 -15.02 3.14
CA ARG A 320 -2.89 -15.90 1.99
C ARG A 320 -1.80 -15.35 1.08
N SER A 321 -1.73 -14.03 0.94
CA SER A 321 -0.62 -13.33 0.31
C SER A 321 0.44 -13.04 1.37
N GLU A 322 1.73 -13.13 1.05
CA GLU A 322 2.80 -12.74 1.98
C GLU A 322 2.92 -11.19 2.08
N GLY A 323 1.79 -10.49 2.23
CA GLY A 323 1.64 -9.04 2.20
C GLY A 323 1.50 -8.39 3.58
N ILE A 324 1.14 -7.10 3.61
CA ILE A 324 0.90 -6.35 4.85
C ILE A 324 -0.32 -6.92 5.57
N LEU A 325 -0.18 -7.33 6.84
CA LEU A 325 -1.33 -7.78 7.61
C LEU A 325 -2.21 -6.61 8.03
N LEU A 326 -3.51 -6.83 8.15
CA LEU A 326 -4.44 -5.77 8.57
C LEU A 326 -4.07 -5.15 9.93
N SER A 327 -3.53 -5.97 10.84
CA SER A 327 -3.03 -5.53 12.15
C SER A 327 -1.80 -4.64 12.08
N GLU A 328 -1.09 -4.63 10.95
CA GLU A 328 0.15 -3.88 10.75
C GLU A 328 -0.07 -2.51 10.10
N VAL A 329 -1.29 -2.19 9.65
CA VAL A 329 -1.63 -0.92 9.00
C VAL A 329 -1.23 0.29 9.85
N GLY A 330 -1.47 0.24 11.16
CA GLY A 330 -1.08 1.33 12.08
C GLY A 330 0.42 1.42 12.36
N ALA A 331 1.22 0.46 11.92
CA ALA A 331 2.67 0.44 12.07
C ALA A 331 3.42 0.86 10.78
N VAL A 332 2.69 1.24 9.74
CA VAL A 332 3.27 1.81 8.52
C VAL A 332 3.77 3.22 8.82
N GLU A 333 5.05 3.47 8.55
CA GLU A 333 5.70 4.75 8.82
C GLU A 333 5.61 5.67 7.60
N SER A 334 5.84 5.13 6.40
CA SER A 334 5.73 5.90 5.16
C SER A 334 5.36 5.02 3.98
N VAL A 335 4.73 5.64 2.98
CA VAL A 335 4.48 5.02 1.67
C VAL A 335 4.93 5.99 0.59
N ALA A 336 5.67 5.49 -0.39
CA ALA A 336 6.09 6.24 -1.56
C ALA A 336 5.50 5.62 -2.82
N VAL A 337 5.03 6.45 -3.75
CA VAL A 337 4.61 6.02 -5.08
C VAL A 337 5.85 5.98 -5.97
N THR A 338 6.11 4.85 -6.61
CA THR A 338 7.24 4.62 -7.52
C THR A 338 6.72 4.32 -8.93
N ALA A 339 7.60 4.33 -9.93
CA ALA A 339 7.23 3.99 -11.31
C ALA A 339 6.67 2.56 -11.47
N GLU A 340 6.92 1.67 -10.51
CA GLU A 340 6.50 0.27 -10.51
C GLU A 340 5.37 -0.04 -9.52
N GLY A 341 4.88 0.95 -8.75
CA GLY A 341 3.80 0.76 -7.77
C GLY A 341 4.00 1.53 -6.46
N PHE A 342 3.80 0.87 -5.31
CA PHE A 342 3.97 1.47 -3.99
C PHE A 342 5.15 0.83 -3.23
N SER A 343 5.95 1.66 -2.58
CA SER A 343 6.99 1.24 -1.61
C SER A 343 6.52 1.58 -0.21
N VAL A 344 6.48 0.61 0.69
CA VAL A 344 5.98 0.77 2.07
C VAL A 344 7.13 0.59 3.06
N ALA A 345 7.35 1.59 3.91
CA ALA A 345 8.22 1.49 5.07
C ALA A 345 7.39 1.17 6.32
N LEU A 346 7.77 0.12 7.04
CA LEU A 346 7.18 -0.27 8.32
C LEU A 346 8.16 0.05 9.45
N ALA A 347 7.64 0.27 10.66
CA ALA A 347 8.47 0.42 11.84
C ALA A 347 9.43 -0.76 12.00
N ALA A 348 10.68 -0.49 12.41
CA ALA A 348 11.74 -1.50 12.50
C ALA A 348 11.35 -2.73 13.36
N GLY A 349 10.55 -2.52 14.42
CA GLY A 349 9.99 -3.59 15.24
C GLY A 349 8.98 -4.48 14.49
N THR A 350 8.15 -3.89 13.63
CA THR A 350 7.18 -4.60 12.77
C THR A 350 7.89 -5.32 11.64
N VAL A 351 8.92 -4.73 11.02
CA VAL A 351 9.76 -5.44 10.04
C VAL A 351 10.44 -6.63 10.70
N ALA A 352 11.00 -6.48 11.90
CA ALA A 352 11.61 -7.59 12.64
C ALA A 352 10.59 -8.69 12.98
N MET A 353 9.36 -8.32 13.34
CA MET A 353 8.27 -9.26 13.61
C MET A 353 7.71 -9.92 12.35
N ALA A 354 7.56 -9.21 11.23
CA ALA A 354 7.15 -9.74 9.94
C ALA A 354 8.23 -10.67 9.37
N VAL A 355 9.52 -10.34 9.54
CA VAL A 355 10.62 -11.22 9.14
C VAL A 355 10.73 -12.44 10.07
N ARG A 356 10.48 -12.28 11.37
CA ARG A 356 10.38 -13.41 12.32
C ARG A 356 9.13 -14.27 12.06
N GLY A 357 8.01 -13.67 11.68
CA GLY A 357 6.75 -14.29 11.29
C GLY A 357 6.86 -15.04 9.97
N ALA A 358 7.48 -14.45 8.95
CA ALA A 358 7.84 -15.13 7.70
C ALA A 358 8.90 -16.22 7.90
N ARG A 359 9.77 -16.11 8.92
CA ARG A 359 10.66 -17.22 9.36
C ARG A 359 9.90 -18.31 10.13
N ALA A 360 8.79 -17.97 10.81
CA ALA A 360 7.92 -18.92 11.49
C ALA A 360 7.01 -19.67 10.50
N ASP A 361 6.47 -18.96 9.49
CA ASP A 361 5.61 -19.50 8.44
C ASP A 361 6.35 -20.44 7.46
N ARG A 362 7.69 -20.40 7.47
CA ARG A 362 8.51 -21.40 6.76
C ARG A 362 8.61 -22.73 7.47
N THR A 363 8.10 -22.88 8.69
CA THR A 363 8.22 -24.11 9.47
C THR A 363 6.98 -24.98 9.31
N GLU A 364 6.98 -25.84 8.30
CA GLU A 364 5.86 -26.76 8.06
C GLU A 364 6.00 -28.04 8.89
N LYS A 365 4.86 -28.64 9.26
CA LYS A 365 4.82 -29.98 9.86
C LYS A 365 5.11 -31.04 8.80
N HIS A 366 6.32 -31.56 8.79
CA HIS A 366 6.75 -32.62 7.89
C HIS A 366 6.53 -33.99 8.54
N HIS A 367 5.88 -34.92 7.83
CA HIS A 367 5.77 -36.31 8.27
C HIS A 367 7.00 -37.10 7.81
N ILE A 368 7.73 -37.71 8.74
CA ILE A 368 8.93 -38.50 8.46
C ILE A 368 8.56 -39.70 7.56
N ALA A 369 7.60 -40.51 8.01
CA ALA A 369 6.93 -41.52 7.20
C ALA A 369 5.66 -40.93 6.57
N THR A 370 5.54 -40.99 5.24
CA THR A 370 4.46 -40.31 4.50
C THR A 370 3.09 -40.94 4.72
N ILE A 371 2.08 -40.08 4.93
CA ILE A 371 0.66 -40.45 5.02
C ILE A 371 -0.10 -40.33 3.69
N ALA A 372 0.54 -39.83 2.63
CA ALA A 372 -0.14 -39.34 1.43
C ALA A 372 0.22 -40.12 0.13
N ASN A 373 0.86 -41.29 0.24
CA ASN A 373 1.28 -42.10 -0.90
C ASN A 373 0.70 -43.52 -0.83
N MET A 374 -0.64 -43.61 -0.89
CA MET A 374 -1.38 -44.88 -0.80
C MET A 374 -1.41 -45.70 -2.09
N LYS A 375 -1.38 -45.05 -3.27
CA LYS A 375 -1.66 -45.71 -4.56
C LYS A 375 -0.57 -45.52 -5.62
N SER A 376 0.19 -44.42 -5.57
CA SER A 376 1.04 -43.97 -6.67
C SER A 376 2.46 -44.56 -6.61
N SER A 377 2.89 -45.22 -7.68
CA SER A 377 4.27 -45.72 -7.88
C SER A 377 5.23 -44.71 -8.50
N LEU A 378 4.76 -43.53 -8.93
CA LEU A 378 5.52 -42.50 -9.65
C LEU A 378 6.86 -42.11 -8.98
N ARG A 379 6.95 -42.23 -7.64
CA ARG A 379 8.16 -41.92 -6.85
C ARG A 379 8.65 -43.15 -6.07
N GLY A 380 8.49 -44.34 -6.64
CA GLY A 380 8.91 -45.62 -6.07
C GLY A 380 7.97 -46.24 -5.04
N GLY A 381 6.77 -45.67 -4.84
CA GLY A 381 5.76 -46.16 -3.89
C GLY A 381 4.92 -47.34 -4.44
N PRO A 382 3.80 -47.68 -3.80
CA PRO A 382 3.16 -46.95 -2.70
C PRO A 382 3.92 -47.09 -1.36
N TRP A 383 4.27 -45.97 -0.75
CA TRP A 383 5.09 -45.92 0.46
C TRP A 383 4.25 -45.98 1.75
N THR A 384 3.07 -45.39 1.75
CA THR A 384 2.23 -45.31 2.97
C THR A 384 1.87 -46.69 3.53
N PRO A 385 1.45 -47.69 2.72
CA PRO A 385 1.18 -49.03 3.22
C PRO A 385 2.39 -49.70 3.90
N LEU A 386 3.60 -49.52 3.32
CA LEU A 386 4.84 -50.06 3.90
C LEU A 386 5.14 -49.45 5.28
N PHE A 387 4.92 -48.14 5.42
CA PHE A 387 5.10 -47.47 6.71
C PHE A 387 4.02 -47.86 7.73
N GLU A 388 2.77 -48.06 7.31
CA GLU A 388 1.69 -48.53 8.18
C GLU A 388 2.02 -49.90 8.80
N GLU A 389 2.56 -50.84 8.01
CA GLU A 389 2.99 -52.16 8.51
C GLU A 389 4.06 -52.04 9.60
N LEU A 390 5.05 -51.15 9.43
CA LEU A 390 6.12 -50.95 10.42
C LEU A 390 5.60 -50.31 11.71
N PHE A 391 4.75 -49.30 11.59
CA PHE A 391 4.16 -48.62 12.76
C PHE A 391 3.19 -49.53 13.52
N ALA A 392 2.45 -50.38 12.81
CA ALA A 392 1.51 -51.35 13.42
C ALA A 392 2.23 -52.34 14.35
N ARG A 393 3.46 -52.79 14.00
CA ARG A 393 4.27 -53.65 14.87
C ARG A 393 4.57 -53.03 16.24
N ALA A 394 4.64 -51.70 16.31
CA ALA A 394 4.84 -50.92 17.53
C ALA A 394 3.51 -50.41 18.14
N GLY A 395 2.36 -50.82 17.60
CA GLY A 395 1.05 -50.31 18.00
C GLY A 395 0.94 -48.79 17.84
N MET A 396 1.62 -48.21 16.85
CA MET A 396 1.64 -46.78 16.54
C MET A 396 0.88 -46.50 15.24
N ARG A 397 0.52 -45.24 15.01
CA ARG A 397 -0.12 -44.76 13.79
C ARG A 397 0.78 -43.73 13.12
N LEU A 398 0.71 -43.61 11.79
CA LEU A 398 1.49 -42.60 11.05
C LEU A 398 1.12 -41.15 11.40
N LYS A 399 -0.04 -40.94 12.03
CA LYS A 399 -0.47 -39.61 12.53
C LYS A 399 0.07 -39.29 13.93
N ASP A 400 0.78 -40.22 14.58
CA ASP A 400 1.31 -40.00 15.92
C ASP A 400 2.37 -38.89 15.90
N ARG A 401 2.42 -38.11 16.97
CA ARG A 401 3.29 -36.92 17.10
C ARG A 401 4.77 -37.19 16.79
N HIS A 402 5.27 -38.39 17.11
CA HIS A 402 6.67 -38.77 16.92
C HIS A 402 7.03 -38.98 15.43
N ASN A 403 6.04 -39.08 14.55
CA ASN A 403 6.25 -39.10 13.10
C ASN A 403 6.23 -37.70 12.47
N VAL A 404 6.14 -36.63 13.26
CA VAL A 404 6.02 -35.26 12.76
C VAL A 404 7.18 -34.41 13.27
N VAL A 405 7.87 -33.75 12.35
CA VAL A 405 8.99 -32.88 12.63
C VAL A 405 8.78 -31.49 12.00
N PRO A 406 8.98 -30.39 12.74
CA PRO A 406 8.88 -29.04 12.19
C PRO A 406 10.11 -28.72 11.33
N ILE A 407 9.93 -28.44 10.04
CA ILE A 407 11.04 -28.19 9.10
C ILE A 407 10.90 -26.82 8.45
N ARG A 408 11.97 -26.03 8.53
CA ARG A 408 12.09 -24.75 7.82
C ARG A 408 12.34 -24.96 6.33
N GLY A 409 11.52 -24.36 5.48
CA GLY A 409 11.66 -24.41 4.02
C GLY A 409 11.32 -25.79 3.43
N HIS A 410 10.36 -26.49 4.03
CA HIS A 410 9.90 -27.79 3.54
C HIS A 410 9.39 -27.70 2.09
N LYS A 411 9.83 -28.62 1.24
CA LYS A 411 9.45 -28.72 -0.17
C LYS A 411 9.04 -30.15 -0.48
N GLY A 412 7.78 -30.37 -0.82
CA GLY A 412 7.26 -31.65 -1.31
C GLY A 412 6.80 -31.55 -2.77
N PRO A 413 6.53 -32.68 -3.45
CA PRO A 413 6.59 -34.07 -2.98
C PRO A 413 7.98 -34.73 -3.06
N HIS A 414 8.32 -35.54 -2.05
CA HIS A 414 9.67 -36.07 -1.83
C HIS A 414 10.12 -37.13 -2.85
N PRO A 415 11.43 -37.21 -3.17
CA PRO A 415 11.98 -38.25 -4.03
C PRO A 415 11.84 -39.68 -3.47
N ARG A 416 11.91 -40.67 -4.37
CA ARG A 416 12.11 -42.09 -4.02
C ARG A 416 13.21 -42.28 -2.99
N ARG A 417 14.36 -41.61 -3.18
CA ARG A 417 15.53 -41.69 -2.30
C ARG A 417 15.20 -41.34 -0.84
N TYR A 418 14.40 -40.30 -0.60
CA TYR A 418 13.99 -39.92 0.74
C TYR A 418 13.20 -41.05 1.41
N HIS A 419 12.18 -41.57 0.71
CA HIS A 419 11.34 -42.63 1.26
C HIS A 419 12.10 -43.94 1.49
N GLN A 420 13.07 -44.27 0.63
CA GLN A 420 13.95 -45.44 0.81
C GLN A 420 14.80 -45.32 2.07
N LEU A 421 15.46 -44.19 2.29
CA LEU A 421 16.31 -43.97 3.47
C LEU A 421 15.51 -44.07 4.77
N VAL A 422 14.31 -43.47 4.80
CA VAL A 422 13.41 -43.58 5.95
C VAL A 422 12.97 -45.03 6.16
N LEU A 423 12.55 -45.73 5.09
CA LEU A 423 12.08 -47.12 5.19
C LEU A 423 13.18 -48.05 5.69
N GLU A 424 14.38 -47.97 5.12
CA GLU A 424 15.54 -48.78 5.50
C GLU A 424 15.93 -48.54 6.97
N SER A 425 15.93 -47.28 7.42
CA SER A 425 16.23 -46.93 8.81
C SER A 425 15.21 -47.52 9.78
N LEU A 426 13.90 -47.38 9.49
CA LEU A 426 12.85 -47.91 10.35
C LEU A 426 12.82 -49.45 10.37
N GLN A 427 13.05 -50.10 9.22
CA GLN A 427 13.14 -51.57 9.12
C GLN A 427 14.33 -52.10 9.93
N SER A 428 15.50 -51.48 9.78
CA SER A 428 16.71 -51.84 10.52
C SER A 428 16.51 -51.71 12.03
N ALA A 429 15.91 -50.60 12.48
CA ALA A 429 15.64 -50.36 13.90
C ALA A 429 14.67 -51.38 14.51
N LEU A 430 13.58 -51.71 13.80
CA LEU A 430 12.61 -52.70 14.27
C LEU A 430 13.23 -54.12 14.31
N GLY A 431 14.01 -54.48 13.30
CA GLY A 431 14.65 -55.79 13.19
C GLY A 431 13.68 -56.95 13.49
N GLY A 432 14.13 -57.89 14.33
CA GLY A 432 13.36 -59.06 14.76
C GLY A 432 12.53 -58.88 16.03
N CYS A 433 12.17 -57.65 16.44
CA CYS A 433 11.36 -57.41 17.65
C CYS A 433 10.05 -58.24 17.62
N ARG A 434 9.69 -58.83 18.77
CA ARG A 434 8.61 -59.83 18.85
C ARG A 434 7.35 -59.36 19.60
N SER A 435 7.45 -58.28 20.37
CA SER A 435 6.31 -57.70 21.11
C SER A 435 6.09 -56.23 20.76
N ILE A 436 4.85 -55.75 20.91
CA ILE A 436 4.50 -54.34 20.65
C ILE A 436 5.37 -53.40 21.50
N ALA A 437 5.59 -53.72 22.78
CA ALA A 437 6.40 -52.92 23.68
C ALA A 437 7.87 -52.84 23.22
N GLU A 438 8.44 -53.98 22.82
CA GLU A 438 9.81 -54.06 22.31
C GLU A 438 9.96 -53.30 20.98
N CYS A 439 9.03 -53.51 20.04
CA CYS A 439 9.04 -52.81 18.75
C CYS A 439 8.89 -51.29 18.94
N ARG A 440 8.03 -50.84 19.86
CA ARG A 440 7.89 -49.42 20.18
C ARG A 440 9.14 -48.82 20.81
N ALA A 441 9.80 -49.54 21.72
CA ALA A 441 11.05 -49.11 22.34
C ALA A 441 12.20 -48.95 21.34
N ARG A 442 12.16 -49.66 20.21
CA ARG A 442 13.13 -49.52 19.11
C ARG A 442 12.73 -48.47 18.06
N LEU A 443 11.43 -48.34 17.77
CA LEU A 443 10.92 -47.44 16.75
C LEU A 443 11.01 -45.96 17.16
N LEU A 444 10.74 -45.63 18.43
CA LEU A 444 10.78 -44.25 18.91
C LEU A 444 12.18 -43.61 18.79
N PRO A 445 13.28 -44.24 19.24
CA PRO A 445 14.62 -43.68 19.04
C PRO A 445 14.98 -43.49 17.56
N ALA A 446 14.58 -44.42 16.69
CA ALA A 446 14.85 -44.31 15.26
C ALA A 446 14.11 -43.13 14.62
N LEU A 447 12.86 -42.86 15.02
CA LEU A 447 12.13 -41.67 14.61
C LEU A 447 12.79 -40.39 15.13
N ASP A 448 13.29 -40.38 16.36
CA ASP A 448 14.01 -39.23 16.92
C ASP A 448 15.32 -38.95 16.16
N ASP A 449 16.06 -39.99 15.77
CA ASP A 449 17.30 -39.84 15.01
C ASP A 449 17.04 -39.39 13.57
N LEU A 450 15.99 -39.90 12.92
CA LEU A 450 15.53 -39.40 11.64
C LEU A 450 15.07 -37.94 11.74
N ALA A 451 14.33 -37.57 12.80
CA ALA A 451 13.89 -36.21 13.03
C ALA A 451 15.08 -35.25 13.18
N LYS A 452 16.13 -35.64 13.92
CA LYS A 452 17.38 -34.88 14.04
C LYS A 452 18.05 -34.70 12.68
N GLN A 453 18.17 -35.77 11.89
CA GLN A 453 18.80 -35.68 10.56
C GLN A 453 18.01 -34.77 9.63
N ILE A 454 16.69 -34.93 9.55
CA ILE A 454 15.82 -34.11 8.70
C ILE A 454 15.85 -32.64 9.14
N SER A 455 15.94 -32.37 10.45
CA SER A 455 15.98 -31.00 11.00
C SER A 455 17.35 -30.32 10.89
N THR A 456 18.42 -31.09 10.74
CA THR A 456 19.79 -30.55 10.72
C THR A 456 20.14 -30.07 9.30
N PRO A 457 20.39 -28.76 9.09
CA PRO A 457 20.72 -28.24 7.77
C PRO A 457 21.93 -28.93 7.15
N GLY A 458 21.81 -29.31 5.87
CA GLY A 458 22.92 -29.85 5.10
C GLY A 458 23.14 -31.37 5.20
N THR A 459 22.37 -32.10 6.02
CA THR A 459 22.32 -33.58 5.94
C THR A 459 21.64 -34.03 4.64
N GLU A 460 21.85 -35.29 4.22
CA GLU A 460 21.20 -35.83 3.02
C GLU A 460 19.66 -35.76 3.15
N LEU A 461 19.11 -36.19 4.28
CA LEU A 461 17.67 -36.15 4.54
C LEU A 461 17.10 -34.73 4.56
N ASN A 462 17.81 -33.76 5.16
CA ASN A 462 17.38 -32.36 5.15
C ASN A 462 17.36 -31.78 3.73
N ARG A 463 18.40 -32.03 2.93
CA ARG A 463 18.48 -31.56 1.54
C ARG A 463 17.34 -32.11 0.69
N LEU A 464 17.01 -33.38 0.85
CA LEU A 464 15.95 -34.05 0.10
C LEU A 464 14.53 -33.51 0.40
N VAL A 465 14.35 -32.79 1.51
CA VAL A 465 13.06 -32.19 1.90
C VAL A 465 13.05 -30.66 1.86
N THR A 466 14.15 -30.01 1.47
CA THR A 466 14.27 -28.53 1.45
C THR A 466 14.80 -27.94 0.14
N LEU A 467 15.45 -28.71 -0.73
CA LEU A 467 15.98 -28.24 -2.02
C LEU A 467 15.03 -28.57 -3.18
N GLU A 468 14.90 -27.64 -4.15
CA GLU A 468 14.29 -27.92 -5.45
C GLU A 468 15.17 -28.89 -6.24
N LYS A 469 14.54 -29.83 -6.95
CA LYS A 469 15.22 -30.82 -7.78
C LYS A 469 15.65 -30.26 -9.11
#